data_AF-A0A3L7ZHR3-F1
#
_entry.id   AF-A0A3L7ZHR3-F1
#
_cell.length_a   1.000
_cell.length_b   1.000
_cell.length_c   1.000
_cell.angle_alpha   90.00
_cell.angle_beta   90.00
_cell.angle_gamma   90.00
#
_symmetry.space_group_name_H-M   'P 1'
#
loop_
_entity.id
_entity.type
_entity.pdbx_description
1 polymer ?
#
loop_
_entity_poly.entity_id
_entity_poly.type
_entity_poly.pdbx_seq_one_letter_code
_entity_poly.pdbx_strand_id
1 'polypeptide(L)'
;MRFKKYILLSLVLCGFAACSDDNEIEIPKAPVLEKAQLALAIKSEEGAVTKTGETTPTDADVNTLTVGVFGVDGWSVIYTKDATPNSDGTKDVGPQDVYAGDAQVVVVANAAPAIQAELAKAKDIDGFIGTTINLADETLTKGLTMSSKVFIVTLIANTINYIGYAENIGDITINETLGREICGGGPVPLVRNVASIALKKVETSNPENANYKSVSFLLKEVFIASAKGVSSVASKEEWGAIEKIIDFTDPVLGYLRYMVGREFSGNIDEGSYKKGTQSLKEMLVQENTTSDEALNHEFYVYENTKGEVKSGESNVNEAYANHTLLIVKGDYTYLPQGAKESITKENCYYAIPVGEEVTIDGTEKKSKFYVQRNYKYEISLTIIGPGSEIPYDPMISTNVSASVKVEPWNVKTIHEEVE
;
A
#
# COMPACT_ATOMS: atom_id res chain seq x y z
N MET A 1 60.22 22.29 -44.92
CA MET A 1 60.18 22.24 -46.40
C MET A 1 58.80 21.76 -46.80
N ARG A 2 57.90 22.64 -47.27
CA ARG A 2 57.65 23.09 -48.66
C ARG A 2 56.90 22.04 -49.52
N PHE A 3 55.61 22.38 -49.81
CA PHE A 3 54.86 22.29 -51.09
C PHE A 3 54.81 20.95 -51.87
N LYS A 4 53.82 20.53 -52.67
CA LYS A 4 52.69 21.14 -53.45
C LYS A 4 51.92 19.90 -54.02
N LYS A 5 50.58 19.76 -53.90
CA LYS A 5 49.52 20.10 -54.90
C LYS A 5 49.21 19.08 -56.05
N TYR A 6 47.94 18.63 -56.06
CA TYR A 6 46.96 18.53 -57.18
C TYR A 6 46.64 17.23 -57.98
N ILE A 7 45.34 16.85 -57.90
CA ILE A 7 44.30 16.57 -58.95
C ILE A 7 44.48 15.40 -59.95
N LEU A 8 43.51 14.46 -59.96
CA LEU A 8 42.62 14.02 -61.09
C LEU A 8 41.94 12.68 -60.70
N LEU A 9 40.63 12.60 -60.45
CA LEU A 9 39.52 12.37 -61.40
C LEU A 9 39.71 11.16 -62.36
N SER A 10 39.06 10.03 -62.06
CA SER A 10 38.58 9.09 -63.08
C SER A 10 37.41 8.25 -62.56
N LEU A 11 36.20 8.69 -62.88
CA LEU A 11 34.99 7.88 -62.94
C LEU A 11 35.20 6.75 -63.95
N VAL A 12 34.97 5.51 -63.53
CA VAL A 12 34.76 4.39 -64.46
C VAL A 12 33.30 3.96 -64.33
N LEU A 13 32.50 4.41 -65.29
CA LEU A 13 31.23 3.81 -65.64
C LEU A 13 31.49 2.37 -66.13
N CYS A 14 30.98 1.38 -65.42
CA CYS A 14 30.70 0.06 -66.00
C CYS A 14 29.18 -0.06 -66.14
N GLY A 15 28.68 0.20 -67.34
CA GLY A 15 27.34 -0.19 -67.73
C GLY A 15 27.32 -1.68 -68.03
N PHE A 16 26.52 -2.43 -67.26
CA PHE A 16 25.92 -3.67 -67.74
C PHE A 16 24.43 -3.39 -67.91
N ALA A 17 23.99 -3.41 -69.17
CA ALA A 17 22.59 -3.52 -69.51
C ALA A 17 22.12 -4.94 -69.19
N ALA A 18 21.13 -5.07 -68.32
CA ALA A 18 20.32 -6.27 -68.19
C ALA A 18 18.87 -5.84 -67.92
N CYS A 19 17.98 -6.50 -68.65
CA CYS A 19 16.55 -6.31 -68.84
C CYS A 19 15.75 -5.74 -67.66
N SER A 20 14.95 -4.72 -67.99
CA SER A 20 13.62 -4.39 -67.46
C SER A 20 12.93 -5.55 -66.73
N ASP A 21 12.84 -5.42 -65.42
CA ASP A 21 11.59 -5.58 -64.69
C ASP A 21 11.52 -4.41 -63.70
N ASP A 22 10.58 -3.49 -63.93
CA ASP A 22 10.14 -2.48 -62.97
C ASP A 22 9.43 -3.19 -61.82
N ASN A 23 10.20 -3.88 -60.98
CA ASN A 23 9.75 -4.20 -59.64
C ASN A 23 10.37 -3.15 -58.74
N GLU A 24 9.56 -2.16 -58.36
CA GLU A 24 9.84 -1.34 -57.19
C GLU A 24 10.23 -2.31 -56.06
N ILE A 25 11.49 -2.25 -55.63
CA ILE A 25 11.88 -2.89 -54.40
C ILE A 25 11.17 -2.08 -53.31
N GLU A 26 9.99 -2.55 -52.89
CA GLU A 26 9.36 -2.08 -51.65
C GLU A 26 10.36 -2.34 -50.53
N ILE A 27 11.12 -1.32 -50.15
CA ILE A 27 11.83 -1.31 -48.88
C ILE A 27 10.70 -1.39 -47.85
N PRO A 28 10.58 -2.47 -47.04
CA PRO A 28 9.54 -2.52 -46.03
C PRO A 28 9.72 -1.31 -45.13
N LYS A 29 8.76 -0.38 -45.22
CA LYS A 29 8.73 0.79 -44.36
C LYS A 29 8.61 0.23 -42.96
N ALA A 30 9.65 0.40 -42.14
CA ALA A 30 9.60 -0.05 -40.75
C ALA A 30 8.30 0.51 -40.14
N PRO A 31 7.46 -0.33 -39.50
CA PRO A 31 6.21 0.16 -38.93
C PRO A 31 6.53 1.32 -37.98
N VAL A 32 6.03 2.50 -38.31
CA VAL A 32 6.20 3.70 -37.48
C VAL A 32 5.09 3.66 -36.45
N LEU A 33 5.44 3.74 -35.17
CA LEU A 33 4.45 3.84 -34.09
C LEU A 33 3.58 5.08 -34.33
N GLU A 34 2.28 4.86 -34.55
CA GLU A 34 1.33 5.95 -34.73
C GLU A 34 1.09 6.65 -33.39
N LYS A 35 0.95 7.98 -33.40
CA LYS A 35 0.72 8.76 -32.20
C LYS A 35 -0.74 8.68 -31.76
N ALA A 36 -0.95 8.72 -30.45
CA ALA A 36 -2.24 8.81 -29.80
C ALA A 36 -2.12 9.70 -28.55
N GLN A 37 -3.24 10.01 -27.91
CA GLN A 37 -3.25 10.65 -26.59
C GLN A 37 -4.07 9.81 -25.60
N LEU A 38 -3.73 9.88 -24.32
CA LEU A 38 -4.44 9.20 -23.22
C LEU A 38 -4.83 10.21 -22.13
N ALA A 39 -6.08 10.15 -21.70
CA ALA A 39 -6.57 10.76 -20.46
C ALA A 39 -7.24 9.68 -19.60
N LEU A 40 -7.08 9.78 -18.28
CA LEU A 40 -7.57 8.76 -17.34
C LEU A 40 -8.21 9.40 -16.12
N ALA A 41 -9.45 9.01 -15.84
CA ALA A 41 -10.21 9.43 -14.68
C ALA A 41 -10.28 8.33 -13.61
N ILE A 42 -10.11 8.73 -12.35
CA ILE A 42 -10.22 7.88 -11.16
C ILE A 42 -11.42 8.29 -10.33
N LYS A 43 -11.97 7.34 -9.57
CA LYS A 43 -12.99 7.61 -8.57
C LYS A 43 -12.36 8.33 -7.37
N SER A 44 -12.89 9.50 -6.98
CA SER A 44 -12.46 10.18 -5.75
C SER A 44 -13.38 9.80 -4.58
N GLU A 45 -12.80 9.49 -3.43
CA GLU A 45 -13.54 9.24 -2.20
C GLU A 45 -13.78 10.51 -1.37
N GLU A 46 -13.08 11.61 -1.69
CA GLU A 46 -13.18 12.92 -1.01
C GLU A 46 -14.61 13.52 -1.00
N GLY A 47 -15.55 12.98 -1.80
CA GLY A 47 -16.88 13.56 -1.97
C GLY A 47 -16.82 14.86 -2.78
N ALA A 48 -17.99 15.46 -3.05
CA ALA A 48 -18.08 16.69 -3.82
C ALA A 48 -17.47 17.86 -3.05
N VAL A 49 -16.36 18.42 -3.53
CA VAL A 49 -15.67 19.55 -2.90
C VAL A 49 -16.47 20.84 -3.12
N THR A 50 -17.05 21.40 -2.07
CA THR A 50 -17.55 22.78 -2.10
C THR A 50 -16.34 23.72 -1.95
N LYS A 51 -16.17 24.64 -2.90
CA LYS A 51 -15.05 25.59 -2.93
C LYS A 51 -15.03 26.46 -1.67
N THR A 52 -14.23 26.13 -0.65
CA THR A 52 -13.58 27.07 0.30
C THR A 52 -12.78 26.35 1.39
N GLY A 53 -11.55 26.83 1.67
CA GLY A 53 -10.82 26.62 2.93
C GLY A 53 -9.69 25.58 2.90
N GLU A 54 -8.62 25.80 3.67
CA GLU A 54 -7.58 24.79 3.94
C GLU A 54 -8.24 23.53 4.50
N THR A 55 -8.20 22.45 3.72
CA THR A 55 -8.67 21.14 4.15
C THR A 55 -7.52 20.40 4.82
N THR A 56 -7.74 19.94 6.06
CA THR A 56 -6.81 19.01 6.71
C THR A 56 -6.67 17.75 5.84
N PRO A 57 -5.45 17.27 5.57
CA PRO A 57 -5.26 16.10 4.73
C PRO A 57 -6.00 14.87 5.27
N THR A 58 -6.62 14.09 4.39
CA THR A 58 -7.40 12.90 4.74
C THR A 58 -6.78 11.62 4.18
N ASP A 59 -7.21 10.47 4.70
CA ASP A 59 -6.76 9.16 4.22
C ASP A 59 -7.25 8.82 2.81
N ALA A 60 -8.16 9.63 2.26
CA ALA A 60 -8.79 9.49 0.95
C ALA A 60 -8.19 10.41 -0.11
N ASP A 61 -7.21 11.25 0.29
CA ASP A 61 -6.67 12.27 -0.59
C ASP A 61 -5.93 11.66 -1.78
N VAL A 62 -6.20 12.18 -2.97
CA VAL A 62 -5.47 11.85 -4.20
C VAL A 62 -4.87 13.13 -4.77
N ASN A 63 -3.56 13.29 -4.56
CA ASN A 63 -2.79 14.49 -4.90
C ASN A 63 -2.11 14.38 -6.26
N THR A 64 -1.45 13.24 -6.52
CA THR A 64 -0.72 12.99 -7.77
C THR A 64 -1.10 11.63 -8.35
N LEU A 65 -1.14 11.51 -9.67
CA LEU A 65 -1.30 10.24 -10.38
C LEU A 65 -0.08 9.97 -11.25
N THR A 66 0.53 8.81 -11.06
CA THR A 66 1.57 8.25 -11.94
C THR A 66 0.95 7.17 -12.80
N VAL A 67 0.98 7.35 -14.12
CA VAL A 67 0.40 6.42 -15.09
C VAL A 67 1.54 5.73 -15.84
N GLY A 68 1.52 4.40 -15.85
CA GLY A 68 2.39 3.57 -16.68
C GLY A 68 1.61 2.99 -17.86
N VAL A 69 2.06 3.27 -19.08
CA VAL A 69 1.51 2.74 -20.33
C VAL A 69 2.58 1.91 -21.02
N PHE A 70 2.33 0.63 -21.24
CA PHE A 70 3.28 -0.33 -21.80
C PHE A 70 2.67 -0.99 -23.04
N GLY A 71 3.14 -0.61 -24.22
CA GLY A 71 2.69 -1.20 -25.48
C GLY A 71 3.24 -2.60 -25.68
N VAL A 72 2.46 -3.49 -26.30
CA VAL A 72 2.89 -4.87 -26.59
C VAL A 72 4.11 -4.92 -27.53
N ASP A 73 4.31 -3.86 -28.32
CA ASP A 73 5.44 -3.71 -29.25
C ASP A 73 6.73 -3.17 -28.57
N GLY A 74 6.77 -3.14 -27.24
CA GLY A 74 7.98 -2.86 -26.45
C GLY A 74 8.26 -1.38 -26.16
N TRP A 75 7.35 -0.47 -26.53
CA TRP A 75 7.42 0.93 -26.12
C TRP A 75 6.75 1.14 -24.75
N SER A 76 7.20 2.15 -24.01
CA SER A 76 6.54 2.57 -22.78
C SER A 76 6.48 4.09 -22.65
N VAL A 77 5.42 4.57 -22.02
CA VAL A 77 5.24 5.98 -21.64
C VAL A 77 4.81 6.01 -20.18
N ILE A 78 5.60 6.68 -19.35
CA ILE A 78 5.37 6.78 -17.91
C ILE A 78 5.42 8.26 -17.54
N TYR A 79 4.40 8.73 -16.83
CA TYR A 79 4.30 10.13 -16.45
C TYR A 79 3.58 10.29 -15.11
N THR A 80 3.94 11.35 -14.39
CA THR A 80 3.28 11.77 -13.16
C THR A 80 2.76 13.19 -13.33
N LYS A 81 1.52 13.44 -12.89
CA LYS A 81 0.90 14.77 -12.86
C LYS A 81 0.10 14.93 -11.57
N ASP A 82 -0.16 16.18 -11.19
CA ASP A 82 -1.15 16.49 -10.17
C ASP A 82 -2.54 16.04 -10.65
N ALA A 83 -3.33 15.47 -9.73
CA ALA A 83 -4.67 15.00 -10.02
C ALA A 83 -5.62 16.20 -10.14
N THR A 84 -6.33 16.31 -11.26
CA THR A 84 -7.25 17.43 -11.51
C THR A 84 -8.64 17.07 -10.99
N PRO A 85 -9.22 17.81 -10.04
CA PRO A 85 -10.55 17.50 -9.50
C PRO A 85 -11.68 17.93 -10.41
N ASN A 86 -12.70 17.07 -10.53
CA ASN A 86 -13.92 17.30 -11.28
C ASN A 86 -15.13 17.47 -10.38
N SER A 87 -16.19 18.10 -10.91
CA SER A 87 -17.42 18.38 -10.16
C SER A 87 -18.27 17.13 -9.87
N ASP A 88 -18.01 16.02 -10.56
CA ASP A 88 -18.73 14.76 -10.43
C ASP A 88 -18.12 13.81 -9.39
N GLY A 89 -17.15 14.28 -8.60
CA GLY A 89 -16.46 13.47 -7.59
C GLY A 89 -15.41 12.54 -8.20
N THR A 90 -14.92 12.83 -9.40
CA THR A 90 -13.74 12.18 -9.98
C THR A 90 -12.51 13.09 -9.91
N LYS A 91 -11.33 12.51 -10.09
CA LYS A 91 -10.13 13.26 -10.47
C LYS A 91 -9.54 12.64 -11.72
N ASP A 92 -8.80 13.40 -12.51
CA ASP A 92 -8.18 12.88 -13.72
C ASP A 92 -6.77 13.41 -13.99
N VAL A 93 -6.11 12.74 -14.95
CA VAL A 93 -4.86 13.19 -15.55
C VAL A 93 -4.90 13.02 -17.07
N GLY A 94 -4.38 14.02 -17.78
CA GLY A 94 -4.27 14.01 -19.23
C GLY A 94 -5.01 15.19 -19.87
N PRO A 95 -5.09 15.23 -21.22
CA PRO A 95 -4.49 14.28 -22.15
C PRO A 95 -2.94 14.27 -22.10
N GLN A 96 -2.34 13.13 -22.43
CA GLN A 96 -0.89 12.93 -22.52
C GLN A 96 -0.54 12.16 -23.80
N ASP A 97 0.52 12.58 -24.50
CA ASP A 97 0.98 11.91 -25.73
C ASP A 97 1.48 10.49 -25.43
N VAL A 98 0.98 9.53 -26.21
CA VAL A 98 1.31 8.10 -26.20
C VAL A 98 1.35 7.56 -27.64
N TYR A 99 1.44 6.24 -27.81
CA TYR A 99 1.35 5.58 -29.12
C TYR A 99 0.10 4.71 -29.21
N ALA A 100 -0.35 4.47 -30.44
CA ALA A 100 -1.46 3.56 -30.73
C ALA A 100 -1.02 2.09 -30.63
N GLY A 101 -2.00 1.20 -30.52
CA GLY A 101 -1.81 -0.25 -30.43
C GLY A 101 -2.24 -0.82 -29.08
N ASP A 102 -2.10 -2.14 -28.95
CA ASP A 102 -2.42 -2.84 -27.71
C ASP A 102 -1.43 -2.46 -26.61
N ALA A 103 -1.96 -2.17 -25.42
CA ALA A 103 -1.18 -1.70 -24.29
C ALA A 103 -1.74 -2.18 -22.95
N GLN A 104 -0.85 -2.23 -21.97
CA GLN A 104 -1.17 -2.39 -20.57
C GLN A 104 -1.07 -1.04 -19.86
N VAL A 105 -2.08 -0.68 -19.07
CA VAL A 105 -2.15 0.58 -18.33
C VAL A 105 -2.34 0.31 -16.85
N VAL A 106 -1.59 1.02 -16.01
CA VAL A 106 -1.73 0.97 -14.54
C VAL A 106 -1.53 2.37 -13.97
N VAL A 107 -2.22 2.66 -12.87
CA VAL A 107 -2.19 3.96 -12.20
C VAL A 107 -1.81 3.79 -10.75
N VAL A 108 -0.93 4.67 -10.27
CA VAL A 108 -0.52 4.79 -8.87
C VAL A 108 -0.79 6.21 -8.38
N ALA A 109 -1.61 6.34 -7.34
CA ALA A 109 -1.80 7.60 -6.65
C ALA A 109 -0.72 7.80 -5.58
N ASN A 110 -0.33 9.06 -5.38
CA ASN A 110 0.50 9.54 -4.26
C ASN A 110 1.84 8.79 -4.09
N ALA A 111 2.44 8.31 -5.18
CA ALA A 111 3.80 7.78 -5.12
C ALA A 111 4.76 8.88 -4.62
N ALA A 112 5.64 8.56 -3.67
CA ALA A 112 6.64 9.52 -3.19
C ALA A 112 7.60 9.93 -4.33
N PRO A 113 8.23 11.12 -4.30
CA PRO A 113 9.06 11.61 -5.41
C PRO A 113 10.18 10.65 -5.83
N ALA A 114 10.84 10.00 -4.87
CA ALA A 114 11.86 8.99 -5.17
C ALA A 114 11.26 7.76 -5.89
N ILE A 115 10.05 7.35 -5.50
CA ILE A 115 9.33 6.25 -6.13
C ILE A 115 8.86 6.63 -7.54
N GLN A 116 8.38 7.86 -7.77
CA GLN A 116 8.04 8.35 -9.10
C GLN A 116 9.24 8.23 -10.06
N ALA A 117 10.44 8.57 -9.59
CA ALA A 117 11.67 8.43 -10.37
C ALA A 117 12.04 6.96 -10.65
N GLU A 118 11.78 6.03 -9.73
CA GLU A 118 11.98 4.59 -9.99
C GLU A 118 10.93 4.04 -10.96
N LEU A 119 9.65 4.40 -10.81
CA LEU A 119 8.57 4.02 -11.72
C LEU A 119 8.90 4.44 -13.15
N ALA A 120 9.39 5.66 -13.36
CA ALA A 120 9.77 6.17 -14.68
C ALA A 120 10.89 5.36 -15.37
N LYS A 121 11.64 4.52 -14.65
CA LYS A 121 12.67 3.65 -15.22
C LYS A 121 12.13 2.32 -15.72
N ALA A 122 10.92 1.93 -15.32
CA ALA A 122 10.33 0.65 -15.68
C ALA A 122 10.26 0.47 -17.21
N LYS A 123 10.59 -0.75 -17.67
CA LYS A 123 10.60 -1.11 -19.09
C LYS A 123 9.37 -1.91 -19.51
N ASP A 124 8.74 -2.56 -18.56
CA ASP A 124 7.55 -3.37 -18.72
C ASP A 124 6.64 -3.22 -17.50
N ILE A 125 5.43 -3.79 -17.61
CA ILE A 125 4.42 -3.70 -16.55
C ILE A 125 4.87 -4.37 -15.26
N ASP A 126 5.61 -5.47 -15.34
CA ASP A 126 6.02 -6.26 -14.17
C ASP A 126 7.07 -5.50 -13.36
N GLY A 127 8.02 -4.84 -14.02
CA GLY A 127 8.96 -3.92 -13.40
C GLY A 127 8.29 -2.70 -12.78
N PHE A 128 7.22 -2.18 -13.41
CA PHE A 128 6.45 -1.07 -12.86
C PHE A 128 5.70 -1.49 -11.59
N ILE A 129 4.81 -2.49 -11.66
CA ILE A 129 3.99 -2.91 -10.51
C ILE A 129 4.84 -3.52 -9.38
N GLY A 130 5.98 -4.11 -9.74
CA GLY A 130 6.95 -4.67 -8.80
C GLY A 130 7.86 -3.65 -8.13
N THR A 131 7.78 -2.36 -8.48
CA THR A 131 8.56 -1.29 -7.85
C THR A 131 8.26 -1.26 -6.35
N THR A 132 9.33 -1.21 -5.55
CA THR A 132 9.21 -1.26 -4.08
C THR A 132 8.88 0.12 -3.51
N ILE A 133 7.83 0.20 -2.69
CA ILE A 133 7.48 1.39 -1.89
C ILE A 133 7.87 1.20 -0.42
N ASN A 134 8.07 2.31 0.30
CA ASN A 134 8.54 2.31 1.69
C ASN A 134 7.46 2.83 2.63
N LEU A 135 7.28 2.18 3.79
CA LEU A 135 6.20 2.53 4.71
C LEU A 135 6.40 3.91 5.34
N ALA A 136 7.67 4.31 5.51
CA ALA A 136 8.03 5.61 6.08
C ALA A 136 7.56 6.80 5.23
N ASP A 137 7.20 6.58 3.96
CA ASP A 137 6.67 7.63 3.10
C ASP A 137 5.15 7.83 3.31
N GLU A 138 4.44 6.85 3.90
CA GLU A 138 2.98 6.82 3.98
C GLU A 138 2.44 7.75 5.07
N THR A 139 2.09 8.97 4.67
CA THR A 139 1.55 10.02 5.52
C THR A 139 0.32 10.66 4.86
N LEU A 140 -0.57 11.23 5.67
CA LEU A 140 -1.74 11.95 5.15
C LEU A 140 -1.34 13.17 4.31
N THR A 141 -0.26 13.87 4.67
CA THR A 141 0.24 15.02 3.91
C THR A 141 0.69 14.65 2.50
N LYS A 142 1.35 13.49 2.31
CA LYS A 142 1.63 12.96 0.97
C LYS A 142 0.35 12.51 0.28
N GLY A 143 -0.63 12.05 1.05
CA GLY A 143 -1.69 11.15 0.62
C GLY A 143 -1.17 9.71 0.64
N LEU A 144 -2.00 8.76 1.06
CA LEU A 144 -1.62 7.35 1.10
C LEU A 144 -1.45 6.80 -0.32
N THR A 145 -0.43 5.97 -0.55
CA THR A 145 -0.21 5.35 -1.87
C THR A 145 -1.38 4.42 -2.19
N MET A 146 -1.92 4.53 -3.40
CA MET A 146 -2.99 3.67 -3.90
C MET A 146 -2.65 3.19 -5.31
N SER A 147 -3.23 2.07 -5.73
CA SER A 147 -3.03 1.55 -7.08
C SER A 147 -4.31 1.03 -7.70
N SER A 148 -4.41 1.12 -9.02
CA SER A 148 -5.39 0.36 -9.80
C SER A 148 -4.92 -1.08 -10.02
N LYS A 149 -5.78 -1.87 -10.67
CA LYS A 149 -5.36 -3.08 -11.41
C LYS A 149 -4.61 -2.72 -12.69
N VAL A 150 -4.10 -3.72 -13.39
CA VAL A 150 -3.59 -3.56 -14.76
C VAL A 150 -4.75 -3.69 -15.75
N PHE A 151 -4.95 -2.66 -16.57
CA PHE A 151 -5.91 -2.66 -17.68
C PHE A 151 -5.23 -3.14 -18.96
N ILE A 152 -5.94 -3.93 -19.76
CA ILE A 152 -5.52 -4.34 -21.11
C ILE A 152 -6.45 -3.61 -22.08
N VAL A 153 -5.89 -2.74 -22.92
CA VAL A 153 -6.64 -1.86 -23.81
C VAL A 153 -5.99 -1.75 -25.19
N THR A 154 -6.73 -1.27 -26.17
CA THR A 154 -6.20 -0.90 -27.49
C THR A 154 -6.30 0.61 -27.66
N LEU A 155 -5.15 1.29 -27.73
CA LEU A 155 -5.07 2.73 -27.96
C LEU A 155 -5.25 3.04 -29.46
N ILE A 156 -6.16 3.95 -29.76
CA ILE A 156 -6.53 4.32 -31.12
C ILE A 156 -5.68 5.51 -31.57
N ALA A 157 -5.15 5.42 -32.79
CA ALA A 157 -4.31 6.45 -33.38
C ALA A 157 -5.06 7.75 -33.64
N ASN A 158 -4.33 8.87 -33.59
CA ASN A 158 -4.79 10.21 -33.97
C ASN A 158 -6.06 10.69 -33.24
N THR A 159 -6.31 10.18 -32.03
CA THR A 159 -7.43 10.58 -31.17
C THR A 159 -7.01 10.62 -29.70
N ILE A 160 -7.88 11.19 -28.87
CA ILE A 160 -7.78 11.08 -27.41
C ILE A 160 -8.50 9.82 -26.98
N ASN A 161 -7.74 8.95 -26.33
CA ASN A 161 -8.23 7.75 -25.68
C ASN A 161 -8.57 8.11 -24.23
N TYR A 162 -9.77 7.76 -23.80
CA TYR A 162 -10.25 7.98 -22.45
C TYR A 162 -10.36 6.64 -21.73
N ILE A 163 -9.89 6.59 -20.49
CA ILE A 163 -10.11 5.48 -19.56
C ILE A 163 -10.87 6.03 -18.36
N GLY A 164 -12.05 5.47 -18.12
CA GLY A 164 -12.85 5.73 -16.93
C GLY A 164 -13.73 6.98 -16.99
N TYR A 165 -14.01 7.50 -18.19
CA TYR A 165 -14.90 8.65 -18.39
C TYR A 165 -16.34 8.23 -18.72
N ALA A 166 -16.58 6.97 -19.07
CA ALA A 166 -17.91 6.45 -19.32
C ALA A 166 -18.06 4.99 -18.92
N GLU A 167 -19.30 4.57 -18.66
CA GLU A 167 -19.66 3.18 -18.40
C GLU A 167 -19.48 2.28 -19.63
N ASN A 168 -19.67 2.83 -20.83
CA ASN A 168 -19.62 2.08 -22.08
C ASN A 168 -18.51 2.60 -22.99
N ILE A 169 -17.86 1.67 -23.68
CA ILE A 169 -16.89 1.97 -24.75
C ILE A 169 -17.61 2.69 -25.89
N GLY A 170 -17.04 3.79 -26.38
CA GLY A 170 -17.65 4.56 -27.46
C GLY A 170 -17.10 5.98 -27.57
N ASP A 171 -17.55 6.69 -28.59
CA ASP A 171 -17.16 8.08 -28.80
C ASP A 171 -17.79 8.96 -27.72
N ILE A 172 -16.97 9.79 -27.09
CA ILE A 172 -17.40 10.70 -26.04
C ILE A 172 -16.80 12.09 -26.28
N THR A 173 -17.46 13.12 -25.76
CA THR A 173 -16.98 14.51 -25.83
C THR A 173 -16.79 15.02 -24.41
N ILE A 174 -15.55 15.34 -24.06
CA ILE A 174 -15.17 15.91 -22.76
C ILE A 174 -14.67 17.33 -23.03
N ASN A 175 -15.28 18.34 -22.39
CA ASN A 175 -14.92 19.75 -22.55
C ASN A 175 -14.76 20.15 -24.03
N GLU A 176 -15.79 19.88 -24.84
CA GLU A 176 -15.84 20.17 -26.29
C GLU A 176 -14.81 19.40 -27.15
N THR A 177 -14.05 18.47 -26.57
CA THR A 177 -13.05 17.68 -27.28
C THR A 177 -13.55 16.25 -27.50
N LEU A 178 -13.69 15.86 -28.77
CA LEU A 178 -14.06 14.51 -29.17
C LEU A 178 -12.89 13.55 -28.91
N GLY A 179 -13.20 12.40 -28.33
CA GLY A 179 -12.31 11.24 -28.26
C GLY A 179 -13.12 9.98 -28.03
N ARG A 180 -12.50 8.94 -27.48
CA ARG A 180 -13.13 7.63 -27.33
C ARG A 180 -12.82 6.99 -25.99
N GLU A 181 -13.85 6.59 -25.26
CA GLU A 181 -13.72 5.70 -24.11
C GLU A 181 -13.32 4.31 -24.62
N ILE A 182 -12.22 3.77 -24.11
CA ILE A 182 -11.63 2.52 -24.58
C ILE A 182 -11.66 1.40 -23.53
N CYS A 183 -12.05 1.69 -22.29
CA CYS A 183 -12.13 0.70 -21.21
C CYS A 183 -13.59 0.41 -20.83
N GLY A 184 -14.41 1.45 -20.66
CA GLY A 184 -15.72 1.33 -20.03
C GLY A 184 -15.64 1.05 -18.52
N GLY A 185 -16.80 0.86 -17.89
CA GLY A 185 -16.92 0.55 -16.46
C GLY A 185 -16.81 1.75 -15.50
N GLY A 186 -16.81 2.97 -16.04
CA GLY A 186 -16.76 4.19 -15.25
C GLY A 186 -15.39 4.47 -14.62
N PRO A 187 -15.30 5.44 -13.71
CA PRO A 187 -14.03 5.91 -13.15
C PRO A 187 -13.20 4.80 -12.52
N VAL A 188 -11.90 4.81 -12.80
CA VAL A 188 -10.98 3.76 -12.34
C VAL A 188 -10.94 3.71 -10.81
N PRO A 189 -11.24 2.55 -10.18
CA PRO A 189 -11.09 2.39 -8.74
C PRO A 189 -9.61 2.31 -8.36
N LEU A 190 -9.26 2.95 -7.25
CA LEU A 190 -7.96 2.83 -6.61
C LEU A 190 -8.10 2.14 -5.26
N VAL A 191 -7.15 1.27 -4.95
CA VAL A 191 -7.10 0.52 -3.68
C VAL A 191 -5.88 1.02 -2.90
N ARG A 192 -6.03 1.40 -1.62
CA ARG A 192 -4.89 1.79 -0.79
C ARG A 192 -3.88 0.65 -0.69
N ASN A 193 -2.60 0.98 -0.65
CA ASN A 193 -1.52 -0.02 -0.48
C ASN A 193 -1.27 -0.35 0.99
N VAL A 194 -1.78 0.48 1.90
CA VAL A 194 -1.69 0.29 3.34
C VAL A 194 -2.99 -0.29 3.92
N ALA A 195 -2.87 -0.92 5.08
CA ALA A 195 -3.95 -1.19 6.02
C ALA A 195 -3.90 -0.19 7.17
N SER A 196 -5.01 -0.02 7.89
CA SER A 196 -5.09 0.76 9.12
C SER A 196 -5.32 -0.17 10.31
N ILE A 197 -4.54 -0.04 11.38
CA ILE A 197 -4.70 -0.81 12.62
C ILE A 197 -4.93 0.18 13.76
N ALA A 198 -6.00 -0.02 14.52
CA ALA A 198 -6.34 0.84 15.65
C ALA A 198 -6.82 0.03 16.86
N LEU A 199 -6.39 0.45 18.04
CA LEU A 199 -6.95 -0.03 19.30
C LEU A 199 -8.22 0.78 19.61
N LYS A 200 -9.39 0.16 19.50
CA LYS A 200 -10.67 0.83 19.76
C LYS A 200 -11.03 0.89 21.22
N LYS A 201 -10.73 -0.18 21.94
CA LYS A 201 -11.17 -0.34 23.31
C LYS A 201 -10.23 -1.24 24.08
N VAL A 202 -9.98 -0.87 25.34
CA VAL A 202 -9.41 -1.76 26.34
C VAL A 202 -10.35 -1.78 27.53
N GLU A 203 -10.74 -2.97 27.97
CA GLU A 203 -11.50 -3.16 29.18
C GLU A 203 -10.96 -4.31 30.00
N THR A 204 -11.39 -4.40 31.26
CA THR A 204 -11.01 -5.51 32.12
C THR A 204 -12.20 -6.40 32.42
N SER A 205 -11.97 -7.72 32.51
CA SER A 205 -12.97 -8.69 32.96
C SER A 205 -12.36 -9.69 33.94
N ASN A 206 -13.19 -10.55 34.51
CA ASN A 206 -12.77 -11.62 35.41
C ASN A 206 -12.94 -12.97 34.69
N PRO A 207 -11.91 -13.84 34.68
CA PRO A 207 -12.11 -15.23 34.30
C PRO A 207 -13.14 -15.91 35.23
N GLU A 208 -13.96 -16.82 34.69
CA GLU A 208 -15.05 -17.47 35.45
C GLU A 208 -14.59 -18.12 36.77
N ASN A 209 -13.37 -18.66 36.80
CA ASN A 209 -12.81 -19.37 37.95
C ASN A 209 -11.62 -18.63 38.60
N ALA A 210 -11.55 -17.31 38.44
CA ALA A 210 -10.46 -16.52 39.02
C ALA A 210 -10.55 -16.44 40.55
N ASN A 211 -9.40 -16.62 41.22
CA ASN A 211 -9.23 -16.36 42.65
C ASN A 211 -8.85 -14.88 42.92
N TYR A 212 -9.23 -13.98 42.03
CA TYR A 212 -9.03 -12.54 42.13
C TYR A 212 -10.10 -11.80 41.32
N LYS A 213 -10.18 -10.49 41.53
CA LYS A 213 -11.02 -9.57 40.76
C LYS A 213 -10.16 -8.52 40.07
N SER A 214 -10.28 -8.38 38.76
CA SER A 214 -9.77 -7.24 37.99
C SER A 214 -10.37 -5.94 38.52
N VAL A 215 -9.52 -4.94 38.78
CA VAL A 215 -9.92 -3.63 39.30
C VAL A 215 -9.83 -2.57 38.22
N SER A 216 -8.68 -2.45 37.56
CA SER A 216 -8.45 -1.44 36.52
C SER A 216 -7.27 -1.79 35.62
N PHE A 217 -7.25 -1.18 34.45
CA PHE A 217 -6.08 -1.12 33.58
C PHE A 217 -5.83 0.32 33.15
N LEU A 218 -4.64 0.84 33.43
CA LEU A 218 -4.20 2.17 32.99
C LEU A 218 -3.33 2.02 31.74
N LEU A 219 -3.91 2.31 30.56
CA LEU A 219 -3.18 2.31 29.30
C LEU A 219 -2.15 3.43 29.27
N LYS A 220 -0.90 3.09 28.95
CA LYS A 220 0.23 4.03 28.84
C LYS A 220 0.71 4.21 27.40
N GLU A 221 0.64 3.17 26.59
CA GLU A 221 1.22 3.18 25.24
C GLU A 221 0.66 2.04 24.39
N VAL A 222 0.57 2.30 23.08
CA VAL A 222 0.26 1.32 22.04
C VAL A 222 1.33 1.43 20.95
N PHE A 223 1.88 0.31 20.51
CA PHE A 223 2.85 0.30 19.42
C PHE A 223 2.72 -0.93 18.53
N ILE A 224 3.25 -0.82 17.32
CA ILE A 224 3.29 -1.90 16.34
C ILE A 224 4.68 -2.52 16.29
N ALA A 225 4.75 -3.84 16.15
CA ALA A 225 5.98 -4.57 15.84
C ALA A 225 5.80 -5.44 14.60
N SER A 226 6.92 -5.75 13.92
CA SER A 226 6.94 -6.57 12.72
C SER A 226 6.03 -6.04 11.59
N ALA A 227 5.88 -4.72 11.49
CA ALA A 227 5.24 -4.11 10.33
C ALA A 227 6.18 -4.26 9.12
N LYS A 228 5.71 -4.81 8.00
CA LYS A 228 6.53 -4.82 6.78
C LYS A 228 6.74 -3.38 6.32
N GLY A 229 8.00 -2.97 6.24
CA GLY A 229 8.41 -1.64 5.83
C GLY A 229 8.44 -1.44 4.32
N VAL A 230 8.23 -2.51 3.55
CA VAL A 230 8.29 -2.52 2.09
C VAL A 230 7.10 -3.26 1.48
N SER A 231 6.63 -2.79 0.32
CA SER A 231 5.57 -3.42 -0.47
C SER A 231 5.80 -3.21 -1.97
N SER A 232 5.11 -3.96 -2.81
CA SER A 232 5.02 -3.66 -4.25
C SER A 232 4.04 -2.51 -4.47
N VAL A 233 4.27 -1.67 -5.48
CA VAL A 233 3.44 -0.48 -5.70
C VAL A 233 2.05 -0.81 -6.25
N ALA A 234 1.88 -1.94 -6.93
CA ALA A 234 0.60 -2.33 -7.53
C ALA A 234 0.51 -3.85 -7.74
N SER A 235 -0.68 -4.31 -8.13
CA SER A 235 -0.99 -5.70 -8.46
C SER A 235 -1.62 -5.80 -9.85
N LYS A 236 -1.54 -6.98 -10.48
CA LYS A 236 -2.21 -7.23 -11.77
C LYS A 236 -3.73 -7.16 -11.62
N GLU A 237 -4.26 -7.82 -10.60
CA GLU A 237 -5.67 -7.82 -10.27
C GLU A 237 -6.05 -6.65 -9.36
N GLU A 238 -7.33 -6.26 -9.40
CA GLU A 238 -7.90 -5.30 -8.47
C GLU A 238 -7.88 -5.87 -7.06
N TRP A 239 -7.39 -5.08 -6.10
CA TRP A 239 -7.19 -5.55 -4.72
C TRP A 239 -6.36 -6.83 -4.61
N GLY A 240 -5.47 -7.06 -5.58
CA GLY A 240 -4.51 -8.16 -5.51
C GLY A 240 -3.44 -7.91 -4.44
N ALA A 241 -2.79 -9.01 -4.02
CA ALA A 241 -1.69 -8.96 -3.07
C ALA A 241 -0.49 -8.17 -3.62
N ILE A 242 0.10 -7.37 -2.75
CA ILE A 242 1.29 -6.54 -2.99
C ILE A 242 2.38 -6.77 -1.93
N GLU A 243 2.15 -7.68 -0.98
CA GLU A 243 3.14 -8.14 -0.01
C GLU A 243 4.47 -8.54 -0.66
N LYS A 244 5.57 -7.97 -0.15
CA LYS A 244 6.93 -8.40 -0.53
C LYS A 244 7.37 -9.54 0.39
N ILE A 245 7.94 -10.57 -0.21
CA ILE A 245 8.66 -11.60 0.54
C ILE A 245 9.98 -11.01 1.02
N ILE A 246 10.26 -11.15 2.31
CA ILE A 246 11.52 -10.67 2.88
C ILE A 246 12.60 -11.71 2.66
N ASP A 247 13.64 -11.30 1.92
CA ASP A 247 14.84 -12.11 1.71
C ASP A 247 15.78 -11.99 2.93
N PHE A 248 16.12 -13.15 3.49
CA PHE A 248 17.04 -13.31 4.63
C PHE A 248 18.42 -13.87 4.22
N THR A 249 18.79 -13.79 2.93
CA THR A 249 20.16 -14.10 2.47
C THR A 249 21.20 -13.32 3.27
N ASP A 250 20.91 -12.04 3.53
CA ASP A 250 21.51 -11.27 4.63
C ASP A 250 20.45 -11.11 5.72
N PRO A 251 20.59 -11.80 6.87
CA PRO A 251 19.59 -11.73 7.92
C PRO A 251 19.42 -10.34 8.53
N VAL A 252 20.50 -9.56 8.63
CA VAL A 252 20.46 -8.22 9.23
C VAL A 252 19.63 -7.31 8.31
N LEU A 253 19.91 -7.34 7.01
CA LEU A 253 19.11 -6.57 6.04
C LEU A 253 17.67 -7.08 5.93
N GLY A 254 17.46 -8.40 6.10
CA GLY A 254 16.13 -8.99 6.15
C GLY A 254 15.28 -8.41 7.28
N TYR A 255 15.76 -8.47 8.52
CA TYR A 255 15.00 -7.96 9.67
C TYR A 255 14.81 -6.44 9.66
N LEU A 256 15.77 -5.68 9.12
CA LEU A 256 15.63 -4.24 8.95
C LEU A 256 14.52 -3.83 7.96
N ARG A 257 14.01 -4.76 7.12
CA ARG A 257 12.81 -4.52 6.29
C ARG A 257 11.51 -4.62 7.08
N TYR A 258 11.53 -5.16 8.29
CA TYR A 258 10.46 -4.95 9.26
C TYR A 258 10.70 -3.65 10.04
N MET A 259 9.62 -3.02 10.47
CA MET A 259 9.62 -1.79 11.26
C MET A 259 8.90 -2.01 12.60
N VAL A 260 9.35 -1.26 13.60
CA VAL A 260 8.83 -1.35 14.98
C VAL A 260 8.68 0.05 15.58
N GLY A 261 7.68 0.25 16.44
CA GLY A 261 7.46 1.52 17.14
C GLY A 261 8.34 1.74 18.36
N ARG A 262 8.88 0.68 18.95
CA ARG A 262 9.73 0.72 20.15
C ARG A 262 10.91 -0.24 20.03
N GLU A 263 12.05 0.21 20.53
CA GLU A 263 13.24 -0.61 20.76
C GLU A 263 13.48 -0.76 22.25
N PHE A 264 14.06 -1.89 22.63
CA PHE A 264 14.39 -2.21 24.01
C PHE A 264 15.88 -2.52 24.16
N SER A 265 16.45 -2.22 25.33
CA SER A 265 17.85 -2.51 25.59
C SER A 265 18.08 -3.96 26.02
N GLY A 266 19.12 -4.60 25.50
CA GLY A 266 19.51 -5.95 25.91
C GLY A 266 18.68 -7.04 25.25
N ASN A 267 18.60 -8.20 25.90
CA ASN A 267 18.03 -9.41 25.30
C ASN A 267 16.49 -9.43 25.26
N ILE A 268 15.83 -8.29 25.49
CA ILE A 268 14.36 -8.16 25.51
C ILE A 268 13.81 -7.47 24.25
N ASP A 269 14.70 -7.02 23.34
CA ASP A 269 14.30 -6.51 22.01
C ASP A 269 13.96 -7.63 21.02
N GLU A 270 14.04 -8.88 21.47
CA GLU A 270 13.66 -10.09 20.74
C GLU A 270 13.00 -11.05 21.73
N GLY A 271 12.15 -11.94 21.23
CA GLY A 271 11.57 -13.03 22.00
C GLY A 271 10.90 -14.06 21.10
N SER A 272 10.00 -14.86 21.66
CA SER A 272 9.19 -15.80 20.90
C SER A 272 8.17 -15.16 19.97
N TYR A 273 7.76 -13.92 20.24
CA TYR A 273 6.76 -13.19 19.46
C TYR A 273 7.33 -12.26 18.39
N LYS A 274 8.61 -11.87 18.49
CA LYS A 274 9.27 -10.98 17.54
C LYS A 274 10.74 -11.34 17.42
N LYS A 275 11.21 -11.53 16.18
CA LYS A 275 12.58 -11.90 15.82
C LYS A 275 13.36 -10.80 15.12
N GLY A 276 14.65 -10.74 15.45
CA GLY A 276 15.65 -9.88 14.83
C GLY A 276 15.52 -8.38 15.13
N THR A 277 16.59 -7.63 14.89
CA THR A 277 16.60 -6.17 14.99
C THR A 277 15.82 -5.56 13.82
N GLN A 278 14.77 -4.80 14.13
CA GLN A 278 13.89 -4.17 13.16
C GLN A 278 14.13 -2.66 13.12
N SER A 279 13.73 -1.99 12.04
CA SER A 279 13.94 -0.55 11.90
C SER A 279 12.96 0.24 12.78
N LEU A 280 13.46 1.01 13.76
CA LEU A 280 12.63 1.89 14.59
C LEU A 280 11.94 2.99 13.77
N LYS A 281 10.64 3.20 14.01
CA LYS A 281 9.83 4.26 13.41
C LYS A 281 8.85 4.86 14.42
N GLU A 282 8.98 6.16 14.65
CA GLU A 282 8.12 6.91 15.59
C GLU A 282 6.64 6.91 15.17
N MET A 283 6.33 6.78 13.88
CA MET A 283 4.94 6.69 13.40
C MET A 283 4.22 5.39 13.80
N LEU A 284 4.93 4.41 14.39
CA LEU A 284 4.38 3.10 14.78
C LEU A 284 4.14 2.99 16.28
N VAL A 285 4.08 4.11 16.99
CA VAL A 285 3.84 4.16 18.42
C VAL A 285 3.05 5.41 18.81
N GLN A 286 2.12 5.23 19.74
CA GLN A 286 1.33 6.30 20.32
C GLN A 286 1.35 6.14 21.85
N GLU A 287 1.89 7.15 22.52
CA GLU A 287 1.79 7.27 23.97
C GLU A 287 0.37 7.71 24.36
N ASN A 288 -0.07 7.27 25.54
CA ASN A 288 -1.36 7.62 26.11
C ASN A 288 -1.12 8.51 27.33
N THR A 289 -0.75 9.77 27.08
CA THR A 289 -0.40 10.73 28.12
C THR A 289 -1.64 11.40 28.71
N THR A 290 -2.66 11.62 27.88
CA THR A 290 -4.04 11.88 28.30
C THR A 290 -4.89 10.62 28.11
N SER A 291 -6.13 10.59 28.63
CA SER A 291 -6.87 9.34 28.83
C SER A 291 -7.17 8.53 27.58
N ASP A 292 -7.08 9.09 26.36
CA ASP A 292 -7.62 8.44 25.16
C ASP A 292 -6.80 8.67 23.86
N GLU A 293 -5.58 9.23 23.93
CA GLU A 293 -4.75 9.53 22.75
C GLU A 293 -4.40 8.30 21.91
N ALA A 294 -4.14 7.18 22.57
CA ALA A 294 -3.78 5.94 21.89
C ALA A 294 -5.00 5.13 21.43
N LEU A 295 -6.20 5.46 21.93
CA LEU A 295 -7.44 4.85 21.46
C LEU A 295 -7.86 5.49 20.14
N ASN A 296 -8.27 4.66 19.19
CA ASN A 296 -8.64 5.05 17.83
C ASN A 296 -7.51 5.66 16.98
N HIS A 297 -6.30 5.83 17.51
CA HIS A 297 -5.14 6.20 16.71
C HIS A 297 -4.90 5.14 15.64
N GLU A 298 -4.82 5.57 14.38
CA GLU A 298 -4.64 4.70 13.22
C GLU A 298 -3.15 4.56 12.88
N PHE A 299 -2.63 3.33 12.99
CA PHE A 299 -1.32 2.98 12.48
C PHE A 299 -1.43 2.45 11.05
N TYR A 300 -0.74 3.08 10.10
CA TYR A 300 -0.67 2.61 8.73
C TYR A 300 0.46 1.61 8.55
N VAL A 301 0.17 0.46 7.94
CA VAL A 301 1.13 -0.62 7.69
C VAL A 301 0.90 -1.25 6.32
N TYR A 302 1.92 -1.88 5.74
CA TYR A 302 1.74 -2.71 4.55
C TYR A 302 1.26 -4.13 4.90
N GLU A 303 0.86 -4.87 3.86
CA GLU A 303 0.48 -6.28 3.96
C GLU A 303 1.56 -7.12 4.64
N ASN A 304 1.13 -8.02 5.52
CA ASN A 304 1.98 -9.01 6.16
C ASN A 304 1.16 -10.25 6.51
N THR A 305 1.04 -11.17 5.55
CA THR A 305 0.36 -12.45 5.72
C THR A 305 1.33 -13.60 5.94
N LYS A 306 2.62 -13.39 5.67
CA LYS A 306 3.65 -14.45 5.72
C LYS A 306 4.48 -14.47 7.00
N GLY A 307 4.71 -13.31 7.63
CA GLY A 307 5.43 -13.22 8.89
C GLY A 307 6.79 -13.91 8.87
N GLU A 308 7.54 -13.81 7.77
CA GLU A 308 8.76 -14.59 7.57
C GLU A 308 9.82 -14.28 8.64
N VAL A 309 10.49 -15.34 9.09
CA VAL A 309 11.69 -15.28 9.92
C VAL A 309 12.84 -16.00 9.21
N LYS A 310 14.08 -15.69 9.58
CA LYS A 310 15.25 -16.41 9.06
C LYS A 310 15.13 -17.91 9.36
N SER A 311 15.46 -18.74 8.38
CA SER A 311 15.50 -20.19 8.57
C SER A 311 16.49 -20.59 9.68
N GLY A 312 16.06 -21.54 10.52
CA GLY A 312 16.85 -22.02 11.66
C GLY A 312 16.73 -21.16 12.92
N GLU A 313 15.86 -20.15 12.94
CA GLU A 313 15.56 -19.41 14.16
C GLU A 313 14.98 -20.31 15.25
N SER A 314 15.39 -20.04 16.49
CA SER A 314 14.99 -20.82 17.66
C SER A 314 13.97 -20.05 18.51
N ASN A 315 13.17 -20.79 19.29
CA ASN A 315 12.12 -20.20 20.14
C ASN A 315 11.20 -19.26 19.34
N VAL A 316 10.62 -19.74 18.23
CA VAL A 316 9.70 -18.97 17.38
C VAL A 316 8.28 -19.44 17.67
N ASN A 317 7.39 -18.52 18.03
CA ASN A 317 5.96 -18.78 18.00
C ASN A 317 5.40 -18.32 16.64
N GLU A 318 5.08 -19.28 15.76
CA GLU A 318 4.66 -19.00 14.37
C GLU A 318 3.37 -18.18 14.25
N ALA A 319 2.52 -18.15 15.29
CA ALA A 319 1.34 -17.29 15.28
C ALA A 319 1.70 -15.80 15.41
N TYR A 320 2.89 -15.48 15.96
CA TYR A 320 3.32 -14.13 16.31
C TYR A 320 4.55 -13.69 15.52
N ALA A 321 5.65 -14.45 15.57
CA ALA A 321 6.91 -14.06 14.95
C ALA A 321 6.94 -14.49 13.48
N ASN A 322 7.02 -13.59 12.48
CA ASN A 322 7.04 -12.11 12.51
C ASN A 322 5.79 -11.52 11.82
N HIS A 323 4.60 -12.04 12.16
CA HIS A 323 3.35 -11.35 11.83
C HIS A 323 3.29 -9.99 12.53
N THR A 324 2.57 -9.04 11.92
CA THR A 324 2.38 -7.70 12.50
C THR A 324 1.65 -7.81 13.83
N LEU A 325 2.23 -7.22 14.88
CA LEU A 325 1.68 -7.22 16.22
C LEU A 325 1.18 -5.84 16.60
N LEU A 326 0.01 -5.76 17.24
CA LEU A 326 -0.36 -4.62 18.07
C LEU A 326 -0.04 -4.96 19.52
N ILE A 327 0.74 -4.11 20.18
CA ILE A 327 1.19 -4.32 21.55
C ILE A 327 0.73 -3.15 22.40
N VAL A 328 0.08 -3.46 23.52
CA VAL A 328 -0.34 -2.45 24.51
C VAL A 328 0.50 -2.59 25.78
N LYS A 329 0.86 -1.45 26.36
CA LYS A 329 1.56 -1.35 27.63
C LYS A 329 0.73 -0.55 28.63
N GLY A 330 0.66 -1.03 29.86
CA GLY A 330 -0.06 -0.32 30.92
C GLY A 330 0.08 -0.94 32.30
N ASP A 331 -0.57 -0.34 33.29
CA ASP A 331 -0.57 -0.83 34.66
C ASP A 331 -1.86 -1.59 34.94
N TYR A 332 -1.74 -2.85 35.37
CA TYR A 332 -2.89 -3.69 35.68
C TYR A 332 -3.06 -3.84 37.19
N THR A 333 -4.25 -3.54 37.69
CA THR A 333 -4.60 -3.64 39.11
C THR A 333 -5.66 -4.71 39.34
N TYR A 334 -5.42 -5.58 40.32
CA TYR A 334 -6.35 -6.64 40.72
C TYR A 334 -6.41 -6.80 42.24
N LEU A 335 -7.51 -7.36 42.73
CA LEU A 335 -7.74 -7.69 44.14
C LEU A 335 -7.79 -9.21 44.32
N PRO A 336 -6.76 -9.83 44.93
CA PRO A 336 -6.80 -11.25 45.26
C PRO A 336 -7.96 -11.59 46.20
N GLN A 337 -8.55 -12.77 46.04
CA GLN A 337 -9.63 -13.22 46.91
C GLN A 337 -9.16 -13.31 48.37
N GLY A 338 -9.90 -12.66 49.27
CA GLY A 338 -9.57 -12.60 50.70
C GLY A 338 -8.52 -11.56 51.08
N ALA A 339 -7.91 -10.86 50.11
CA ALA A 339 -7.05 -9.71 50.39
C ALA A 339 -7.88 -8.45 50.72
N LYS A 340 -7.27 -7.53 51.48
CA LYS A 340 -7.87 -6.22 51.80
C LYS A 340 -7.46 -5.11 50.83
N GLU A 341 -6.34 -5.30 50.14
CA GLU A 341 -5.71 -4.29 49.28
C GLU A 341 -5.46 -4.87 47.89
N SER A 342 -5.57 -4.01 46.87
CA SER A 342 -5.27 -4.36 45.49
C SER A 342 -3.76 -4.37 45.24
N ILE A 343 -3.35 -5.19 44.28
CA ILE A 343 -1.98 -5.28 43.77
C ILE A 343 -1.97 -4.65 42.38
N THR A 344 -1.03 -3.75 42.14
CA THR A 344 -0.76 -3.18 40.82
C THR A 344 0.53 -3.77 40.27
N LYS A 345 0.46 -4.34 39.07
CA LYS A 345 1.63 -4.71 38.28
C LYS A 345 1.84 -3.64 37.22
N GLU A 346 2.89 -2.86 37.38
CA GLU A 346 3.21 -1.76 36.47
C GLU A 346 3.83 -2.25 35.17
N ASN A 347 3.63 -1.49 34.10
CA ASN A 347 4.29 -1.68 32.80
C ASN A 347 4.15 -3.09 32.21
N CYS A 348 2.95 -3.67 32.34
CA CYS A 348 2.59 -4.95 31.72
C CYS A 348 2.41 -4.78 30.20
N TYR A 349 2.86 -5.77 29.44
CA TYR A 349 2.67 -5.86 27.99
C TYR A 349 1.67 -6.95 27.61
N TYR A 350 0.87 -6.66 26.57
CA TYR A 350 -0.03 -7.60 25.94
C TYR A 350 0.12 -7.47 24.42
N ALA A 351 0.59 -8.53 23.76
CA ALA A 351 0.85 -8.57 22.33
C ALA A 351 -0.25 -9.34 21.60
N ILE A 352 -0.75 -8.81 20.49
CA ILE A 352 -1.84 -9.38 19.69
C ILE A 352 -1.36 -9.56 18.24
N PRO A 353 -1.40 -10.78 17.67
CA PRO A 353 -1.12 -10.99 16.26
C PRO A 353 -2.31 -10.50 15.43
N VAL A 354 -2.10 -9.39 14.71
CA VAL A 354 -3.19 -8.70 14.03
C VAL A 354 -3.72 -9.57 12.90
N GLY A 355 -5.02 -9.88 12.98
CA GLY A 355 -5.71 -10.65 11.95
C GLY A 355 -5.56 -12.17 12.07
N GLU A 356 -4.98 -12.70 13.15
CA GLU A 356 -4.96 -14.16 13.39
C GLU A 356 -6.38 -14.74 13.42
N GLU A 357 -7.31 -14.05 14.07
CA GLU A 357 -8.75 -14.29 13.97
C GLU A 357 -9.47 -12.96 13.79
N VAL A 358 -10.40 -12.90 12.83
CA VAL A 358 -11.15 -11.69 12.49
C VAL A 358 -12.63 -11.97 12.31
N THR A 359 -13.44 -10.94 12.54
CA THR A 359 -14.82 -10.87 12.04
C THR A 359 -14.91 -9.76 10.99
N ILE A 360 -15.13 -10.14 9.73
CA ILE A 360 -15.26 -9.24 8.59
C ILE A 360 -16.73 -8.79 8.49
N ASP A 361 -16.94 -7.48 8.35
CA ASP A 361 -18.27 -6.85 8.24
C ASP A 361 -19.26 -7.30 9.33
N GLY A 362 -18.73 -7.58 10.54
CA GLY A 362 -19.51 -8.02 11.70
C GLY A 362 -20.17 -9.41 11.58
N THR A 363 -19.93 -10.15 10.49
CA THR A 363 -20.69 -11.38 10.19
C THR A 363 -19.81 -12.57 9.84
N GLU A 364 -18.74 -12.40 9.05
CA GLU A 364 -17.91 -13.49 8.57
C GLU A 364 -16.67 -13.69 9.46
N LYS A 365 -16.51 -14.87 10.07
CA LYS A 365 -15.30 -15.19 10.83
C LYS A 365 -14.25 -15.82 9.93
N LYS A 366 -13.02 -15.31 9.98
CA LYS A 366 -11.85 -15.91 9.31
C LYS A 366 -10.68 -16.06 10.28
N SER A 367 -9.95 -17.15 10.12
CA SER A 367 -8.66 -17.36 10.78
C SER A 367 -7.53 -17.16 9.78
N LYS A 368 -6.36 -16.74 10.27
CA LYS A 368 -5.15 -16.46 9.49
C LYS A 368 -5.39 -15.47 8.34
N PHE A 369 -6.26 -14.49 8.59
CA PHE A 369 -6.51 -13.41 7.63
C PHE A 369 -5.31 -12.46 7.56
N TYR A 370 -4.69 -12.21 8.72
CA TYR A 370 -3.54 -11.33 8.93
C TYR A 370 -3.74 -9.95 8.30
N VAL A 371 -2.65 -9.21 8.06
CA VAL A 371 -2.72 -7.84 7.54
C VAL A 371 -2.73 -7.85 6.01
N GLN A 372 -3.79 -7.31 5.42
CA GLN A 372 -4.01 -7.14 3.98
C GLN A 372 -4.38 -5.69 3.67
N ARG A 373 -4.07 -5.23 2.46
CA ARG A 373 -4.20 -3.83 2.06
C ARG A 373 -5.66 -3.37 2.10
N ASN A 374 -5.88 -2.07 2.29
CA ASN A 374 -7.18 -1.42 2.17
C ASN A 374 -8.26 -1.94 3.14
N TYR A 375 -7.83 -2.46 4.29
CA TYR A 375 -8.71 -2.84 5.39
C TYR A 375 -8.41 -1.99 6.63
N LYS A 376 -9.45 -1.70 7.42
CA LYS A 376 -9.34 -1.20 8.78
C LYS A 376 -9.48 -2.35 9.77
N TYR A 377 -8.51 -2.48 10.67
CA TYR A 377 -8.47 -3.46 11.76
C TYR A 377 -8.78 -2.75 13.08
N GLU A 378 -9.99 -2.98 13.57
CA GLU A 378 -10.50 -2.41 14.80
C GLU A 378 -10.36 -3.43 15.94
N ILE A 379 -9.37 -3.22 16.81
CA ILE A 379 -9.01 -4.16 17.87
C ILE A 379 -9.64 -3.73 19.19
N SER A 380 -10.39 -4.62 19.82
CA SER A 380 -10.91 -4.46 21.18
C SER A 380 -10.29 -5.52 22.09
N LEU A 381 -9.74 -5.09 23.22
CA LEU A 381 -9.05 -5.95 24.18
C LEU A 381 -9.84 -6.09 25.47
N THR A 382 -9.97 -7.31 25.96
CA THR A 382 -10.43 -7.62 27.31
C THR A 382 -9.27 -8.22 28.08
N ILE A 383 -8.70 -7.44 29.00
CA ILE A 383 -7.61 -7.85 29.89
C ILE A 383 -8.22 -8.56 31.11
N ILE A 384 -7.79 -9.80 31.34
CA ILE A 384 -8.36 -10.66 32.38
C ILE A 384 -7.38 -10.96 33.52
N GLY A 385 -6.14 -10.48 33.43
CA GLY A 385 -5.09 -10.70 34.42
C GLY A 385 -3.80 -9.92 34.09
N PRO A 386 -2.75 -10.06 34.92
CA PRO A 386 -1.48 -9.37 34.70
C PRO A 386 -0.78 -9.84 33.42
N GLY A 387 -0.24 -8.90 32.65
CA GLY A 387 0.51 -9.16 31.42
C GLY A 387 2.00 -9.43 31.67
N SER A 388 2.75 -9.56 30.58
CA SER A 388 4.19 -9.83 30.62
C SER A 388 4.99 -8.60 31.07
N GLU A 389 6.16 -8.85 31.68
CA GLU A 389 7.12 -7.79 32.03
C GLU A 389 7.98 -7.36 30.82
N ILE A 390 7.99 -8.19 29.77
CA ILE A 390 8.74 -7.97 28.53
C ILE A 390 7.79 -8.09 27.33
N PRO A 391 8.01 -7.33 26.24
CA PRO A 391 7.03 -7.19 25.17
C PRO A 391 6.91 -8.39 24.23
N TYR A 392 7.98 -9.18 24.09
CA TYR A 392 8.11 -10.18 23.02
C TYR A 392 8.13 -11.63 23.50
N ASP A 393 7.85 -11.86 24.77
CA ASP A 393 7.61 -13.20 25.32
C ASP A 393 6.40 -13.15 26.25
N PRO A 394 5.50 -14.13 26.17
CA PRO A 394 4.36 -14.18 27.07
C PRO A 394 4.80 -14.65 28.47
N MET A 395 3.96 -14.37 29.46
CA MET A 395 3.94 -15.19 30.67
C MET A 395 3.32 -16.56 30.35
N ILE A 396 3.24 -17.46 31.34
CA ILE A 396 2.56 -18.76 31.20
C ILE A 396 1.13 -18.62 30.63
N SER A 397 0.46 -17.50 30.90
CA SER A 397 -0.80 -17.10 30.28
C SER A 397 -0.69 -15.68 29.73
N THR A 398 -1.28 -15.42 28.56
CA THR A 398 -1.34 -14.09 27.95
C THR A 398 -2.29 -13.15 28.68
N ASN A 399 -3.28 -13.70 29.40
CA ASN A 399 -4.26 -12.95 30.21
C ASN A 399 -5.00 -11.83 29.45
N VAL A 400 -5.19 -12.01 28.14
CA VAL A 400 -5.94 -11.10 27.27
C VAL A 400 -6.77 -11.90 26.27
N SER A 401 -7.98 -11.40 25.99
CA SER A 401 -8.79 -11.80 24.85
C SER A 401 -8.89 -10.60 23.90
N ALA A 402 -8.79 -10.86 22.60
CA ALA A 402 -8.92 -9.85 21.56
C ALA A 402 -10.10 -10.17 20.64
N SER A 403 -10.86 -9.14 20.29
CA SER A 403 -11.80 -9.16 19.19
C SER A 403 -11.28 -8.21 18.11
N VAL A 404 -11.11 -8.73 16.89
CA VAL A 404 -10.63 -7.96 15.74
C VAL A 404 -11.74 -7.88 14.72
N LYS A 405 -12.32 -6.69 14.57
CA LYS A 405 -13.29 -6.40 13.51
C LYS A 405 -12.52 -5.85 12.31
N VAL A 406 -12.86 -6.33 11.12
CA VAL A 406 -12.22 -5.91 9.88
C VAL A 406 -13.29 -5.37 8.93
N GLU A 407 -13.03 -4.18 8.37
CA GLU A 407 -13.91 -3.55 7.38
C GLU A 407 -13.11 -3.11 6.14
N PRO A 408 -13.63 -3.33 4.93
CA PRO A 408 -13.15 -2.67 3.71
C PRO A 408 -13.08 -1.15 3.90
N TRP A 409 -11.94 -0.53 3.61
CA TRP A 409 -11.77 0.92 3.83
C TRP A 409 -12.65 1.77 2.91
N ASN A 410 -13.06 1.24 1.75
CA ASN A 410 -13.86 1.96 0.76
C ASN A 410 -15.37 2.03 1.12
N VAL A 411 -15.80 1.46 2.27
CA VAL A 411 -17.19 1.51 2.73
C VAL A 411 -17.39 2.76 3.60
N LYS A 412 -18.17 3.72 3.10
CA LYS A 412 -18.68 4.83 3.93
C LYS A 412 -19.81 4.29 4.81
N THR A 413 -19.56 4.13 6.11
CA THR A 413 -20.61 3.87 7.10
C THR A 413 -21.47 5.12 7.23
N ILE A 414 -22.62 5.14 6.55
CA ILE A 414 -23.62 6.20 6.73
C ILE A 414 -24.32 5.90 8.06
N HIS A 415 -24.05 6.70 9.09
CA HIS A 415 -24.93 6.76 10.24
C HIS A 415 -26.15 7.58 9.83
N GLU A 416 -27.28 6.92 9.57
CA GLU A 416 -28.57 7.61 9.56
C GLU A 416 -28.84 8.08 11.00
N GLU A 417 -28.76 9.39 11.23
CA GLU A 417 -29.40 9.98 12.40
C GLU A 417 -30.91 9.77 12.23
N VAL A 418 -31.46 8.83 12.99
CA VAL A 418 -32.91 8.67 13.09
C VAL A 418 -33.41 9.83 13.96
N GLU A 419 -34.08 10.80 13.34
CA GLU A 419 -34.83 11.88 14.02
C GLU A 419 -35.91 11.35 14.97
#